data_AF-A0A1J3IHS6-F1
#
_entry.id   AF-A0A1J3IHS6-F1
#
_cell.length_a   1.000
_cell.length_b   1.000
_cell.length_c   1.000
_cell.angle_alpha   90.00
_cell.angle_beta   90.00
_cell.angle_gamma   90.00
#
_symmetry.space_group_name_H-M   'P 1'
#
loop_
_entity.id
_entity.type
_entity.pdbx_description
1 polymer ?
#
loop_
_entity_poly.entity_id
_entity_poly.type
_entity_poly.pdbx_seq_one_letter_code
_entity_poly.pdbx_strand_id
1 'polypeptide(L)'
;DNEDAAYSKEICVESIFPVDQEVRMCISQAANSVGLKEIPNFQVEMGEEIDWITKNQESFQPVEIAERLWIVPEWTSPPVAEAVNIILNPGLAFGTGEHPTTKLCLLLLQSLIKGGEAFLDYGTGSGILAIAALKV
;
A
#
# COMPACT_ATOMS: atom_id res chain seq x y z
N ASP A 1 -45.23 3.61 5.32
CA ASP A 1 -45.17 4.98 5.86
C ASP A 1 -44.13 5.08 6.98
N ASN A 2 -42.88 5.34 6.58
CA ASN A 2 -41.90 6.20 7.24
C ASN A 2 -40.55 6.00 6.53
N GLU A 3 -40.53 6.37 5.25
CA GLU A 3 -39.33 6.75 4.52
C GLU A 3 -39.10 8.23 4.81
N ASP A 4 -38.29 8.58 5.82
CA ASP A 4 -37.78 9.96 6.02
C ASP A 4 -36.67 10.00 7.10
N ALA A 5 -35.68 9.10 7.00
CA ALA A 5 -34.40 9.30 7.68
C ALA A 5 -33.53 10.19 6.79
N ALA A 6 -33.72 11.50 6.91
CA ALA A 6 -32.93 12.51 6.22
C ALA A 6 -31.42 12.28 6.48
N TYR A 7 -30.68 11.97 5.41
CA TYR A 7 -29.22 12.01 5.41
C TYR A 7 -28.77 13.43 5.77
N SER A 8 -28.33 13.70 7.00
CA SER A 8 -27.50 14.87 7.24
C SER A 8 -26.19 14.64 6.49
N LYS A 9 -25.92 15.45 5.46
CA LYS A 9 -24.59 15.50 4.83
C LYS A 9 -23.65 16.26 5.76
N GLU A 10 -23.30 15.65 6.88
CA GLU A 10 -22.24 16.15 7.74
C GLU A 10 -20.89 15.82 7.10
N ILE A 11 -20.07 16.84 6.88
CA ILE A 11 -18.70 16.69 6.41
C ILE A 11 -17.84 16.49 7.65
N CYS A 12 -17.32 15.27 7.84
CA CYS A 12 -16.36 14.96 8.88
C CYS A 12 -14.93 15.07 8.35
N VAL A 13 -14.02 15.60 9.17
CA VAL A 13 -12.58 15.63 8.87
C VAL A 13 -11.86 14.96 10.04
N GLU A 14 -11.07 13.95 9.74
CA GLU A 14 -10.26 13.21 10.72
C GLU A 14 -8.79 13.59 10.60
N SER A 15 -8.09 13.64 11.72
CA SER A 15 -6.66 13.96 11.77
C SER A 15 -5.99 13.32 12.99
N ILE A 16 -4.69 13.06 12.89
CA ILE A 16 -3.89 12.41 13.92
C ILE A 16 -2.88 13.44 14.45
N PHE A 17 -2.76 13.53 15.78
CA PHE A 17 -1.84 14.44 16.46
C PHE A 17 -0.88 13.67 17.38
N PRO A 18 0.37 14.14 17.55
CA PRO A 18 1.24 13.71 18.64
C PRO A 18 0.58 13.89 20.02
N VAL A 19 0.92 13.03 20.97
CA VAL A 19 0.30 12.98 22.31
C VAL A 19 0.52 14.27 23.11
N ASP A 20 1.59 15.00 22.83
CA ASP A 20 1.96 16.26 23.48
C ASP A 20 1.35 17.51 22.80
N GLN A 21 0.57 17.34 21.74
CA GLN A 21 0.04 18.46 20.97
C GLN A 21 -1.35 18.92 21.46
N GLU A 22 -1.52 20.23 21.64
CA GLU A 22 -2.82 20.83 21.96
C GLU A 22 -3.76 20.86 20.74
N VAL A 23 -4.52 19.79 20.55
CA VAL A 23 -5.47 19.61 19.42
C VAL A 23 -6.42 20.80 19.24
N ARG A 24 -6.97 21.35 20.34
CA ARG A 24 -7.89 22.50 20.28
C ARG A 24 -7.25 23.73 19.63
N MET A 25 -5.96 23.97 19.88
CA MET A 25 -5.22 25.08 19.27
C MET A 25 -5.03 24.85 17.77
N CYS A 26 -4.70 23.62 17.36
CA CYS A 26 -4.59 23.26 15.95
C CYS A 26 -5.92 23.46 15.20
N ILE A 27 -7.04 23.01 15.76
CA ILE A 27 -8.37 23.18 15.16
C ILE A 27 -8.73 24.66 15.09
N SER A 28 -8.47 25.44 16.14
CA SER A 28 -8.70 26.89 16.16
C SER A 28 -7.93 27.60 15.05
N GLN A 29 -6.65 27.27 14.87
CA GLN A 29 -5.81 27.82 13.80
C GLN A 29 -6.31 27.42 12.41
N ALA A 30 -6.70 26.16 12.21
CA ALA A 30 -7.26 25.68 10.95
C ALA A 30 -8.60 26.36 10.63
N ALA A 31 -9.49 26.53 11.61
CA ALA A 31 -10.75 27.24 11.44
C ALA A 31 -10.52 28.70 11.03
N ASN A 32 -9.59 29.38 11.72
CA ASN A 32 -9.24 30.77 11.40
C ASN A 32 -8.62 30.91 10.00
N SER A 33 -7.78 29.96 9.56
CA SER A 33 -7.10 30.04 8.26
C SER A 33 -8.07 29.95 7.08
N VAL A 34 -9.22 29.29 7.26
CA VAL A 34 -10.29 29.20 6.27
C VAL A 34 -11.44 30.18 6.50
N GLY A 35 -11.31 31.07 7.50
CA GLY A 35 -12.29 32.12 7.79
C GLY A 35 -13.55 31.66 8.51
N LEU A 36 -13.52 30.51 9.20
CA LEU A 36 -14.61 30.09 10.07
C LEU A 36 -14.65 30.98 11.31
N LYS A 37 -15.86 31.44 11.66
CA LYS A 37 -16.10 32.33 12.82
C LYS A 37 -16.09 31.58 14.15
N GLU A 38 -16.37 30.28 14.10
CA GLU A 38 -16.49 29.42 15.25
C GLU A 38 -15.66 28.16 15.04
N ILE A 39 -15.19 27.58 16.15
CA ILE A 39 -14.50 26.30 16.14
C ILE A 39 -15.56 25.21 15.87
N PRO A 40 -15.36 24.33 14.87
CA PRO A 40 -16.26 23.21 14.64
C PRO A 40 -16.39 22.30 15.87
N ASN A 41 -17.51 21.60 15.99
CA ASN A 41 -17.62 20.52 16.99
C ASN A 41 -16.59 19.43 16.66
N PHE A 42 -15.85 18.99 17.68
CA PHE A 42 -14.84 17.95 17.54
C PHE A 42 -14.80 17.05 18.77
N GLN A 43 -14.29 15.84 18.57
CA GLN A 43 -14.00 14.86 19.60
C GLN A 43 -12.53 14.50 19.50
N VAL A 44 -11.88 14.31 20.65
CA VAL A 44 -10.50 13.85 20.73
C VAL A 44 -10.50 12.51 21.43
N GLU A 45 -9.95 11.50 20.77
CA GLU A 45 -9.78 10.17 21.32
C GLU A 45 -8.31 9.80 21.29
N MET A 46 -7.84 9.15 22.34
CA MET A 46 -6.52 8.52 22.31
C MET A 46 -6.63 7.31 21.39
N GLY A 47 -5.89 7.34 20.28
CA GLY A 47 -5.77 6.19 19.39
C GLY A 47 -5.12 5.02 20.12
N GLU A 48 -5.49 3.81 19.74
CA GLU A 48 -4.74 2.62 20.16
C GLU A 48 -3.33 2.67 19.55
N GLU A 49 -2.34 2.16 20.29
CA GLU A 49 -1.00 1.95 19.76
C GLU A 49 -1.06 0.81 18.74
N ILE A 50 -1.39 1.16 17.51
CA ILE A 50 -1.42 0.25 16.38
C ILE A 50 0.01 0.14 15.85
N ASP A 51 0.54 -1.07 15.79
CA ASP A 51 1.72 -1.35 14.99
C ASP A 51 1.32 -1.24 13.50
N TRP A 52 1.44 -0.01 12.98
CA TRP A 52 1.16 0.30 11.60
C TRP A 52 2.04 -0.49 10.62
N ILE A 53 3.21 -0.95 11.05
CA ILE A 53 4.08 -1.79 10.23
C ILE A 53 3.41 -3.16 10.08
N THR A 54 3.05 -3.80 11.19
CA THR A 54 2.37 -5.11 11.18
C THR A 54 1.04 -5.04 10.42
N LYS A 55 0.22 -4.03 10.66
CA LYS A 55 -1.07 -3.86 9.96
C LYS A 55 -0.89 -3.64 8.44
N ASN A 56 0.14 -2.91 8.04
CA ASN A 56 0.48 -2.74 6.64
C ASN A 56 1.00 -4.06 6.02
N GLN A 57 1.82 -4.82 6.76
CA GLN A 57 2.30 -6.14 6.33
C GLN A 57 1.14 -7.12 6.06
N GLU A 58 0.13 -7.14 6.93
CA GLU A 58 -1.08 -7.98 6.78
C GLU A 58 -1.86 -7.70 5.48
N SER A 59 -1.76 -6.48 4.95
CA SER A 59 -2.46 -6.11 3.72
C SER A 59 -1.82 -6.70 2.45
N PHE A 60 -0.53 -7.08 2.51
CA PHE A 60 0.17 -7.65 1.37
C PHE A 60 -0.11 -9.15 1.26
N GLN A 61 -0.58 -9.57 0.09
CA GLN A 61 -0.88 -10.96 -0.21
C GLN A 61 -0.01 -11.44 -1.38
N PRO A 62 0.31 -12.75 -1.47
CA PRO A 62 0.97 -13.29 -2.64
C PRO A 62 0.20 -12.97 -3.93
N VAL A 63 0.91 -12.52 -4.96
CA VAL A 63 0.32 -12.15 -6.25
C VAL A 63 0.76 -13.13 -7.33
N GLU A 64 -0.20 -13.78 -7.96
CA GLU A 64 0.06 -14.56 -9.18
C GLU A 64 0.22 -13.61 -10.37
N ILE A 65 1.38 -13.68 -11.01
CA ILE A 65 1.72 -12.86 -12.17
C ILE A 65 1.34 -13.59 -13.45
N ALA A 66 1.73 -14.86 -13.56
CA ALA A 66 1.52 -15.74 -14.69
C ALA A 66 1.48 -17.20 -14.23
N GLU A 67 1.19 -18.13 -15.16
CA GLU A 67 1.22 -19.56 -14.87
C GLU A 67 2.59 -19.94 -14.29
N ARG A 68 2.58 -20.32 -12.99
CA ARG A 68 3.76 -20.69 -12.19
C ARG A 68 4.75 -19.55 -11.86
N LEU A 69 4.35 -18.28 -11.89
CA LEU A 69 5.16 -17.16 -11.39
C LEU A 69 4.42 -16.36 -10.32
N TRP A 70 4.98 -16.33 -9.12
CA TRP A 70 4.40 -15.68 -7.94
C TRP A 70 5.37 -14.66 -7.34
N ILE A 71 4.80 -13.54 -6.88
CA ILE A 71 5.48 -12.59 -6.02
C ILE A 71 4.94 -12.76 -4.61
N VAL A 72 5.84 -12.98 -3.64
CA VAL A 72 5.48 -13.42 -2.30
C VAL A 72 6.09 -12.46 -1.28
N PRO A 73 5.28 -11.82 -0.42
CA PRO A 73 5.80 -11.06 0.72
C PRO A 73 6.64 -11.96 1.64
N GLU A 74 7.78 -11.47 2.15
CA GLU A 74 8.73 -12.26 2.95
C GLU A 74 8.15 -12.89 4.23
N TRP A 75 7.06 -12.33 4.75
CA TRP A 75 6.34 -12.82 5.93
C TRP A 75 5.22 -13.82 5.59
N THR A 76 5.05 -14.21 4.33
CA THR A 76 4.02 -15.15 3.87
C THR A 76 4.62 -16.38 3.19
N SER A 77 3.90 -17.50 3.24
CA SER A 77 4.30 -18.72 2.54
C SER A 77 3.86 -18.68 1.07
N PRO A 78 4.68 -19.20 0.13
CA PRO A 78 4.27 -19.41 -1.24
C PRO A 78 2.98 -20.24 -1.37
N PRO A 79 1.98 -19.79 -2.14
CA PRO A 79 0.76 -20.60 -2.38
C PRO A 79 1.04 -21.88 -3.16
N VAL A 80 2.05 -21.88 -4.03
CA VAL A 80 2.49 -23.03 -4.84
C VAL A 80 4.01 -23.17 -4.72
N ALA A 81 4.47 -24.18 -3.98
CA ALA A 81 5.89 -24.36 -3.68
C ALA A 81 6.74 -24.67 -4.92
N GLU A 82 6.17 -25.40 -5.88
CA GLU A 82 6.83 -25.84 -7.13
C GLU A 82 6.78 -24.79 -8.25
N ALA A 83 6.17 -23.63 -7.98
CA ALA A 83 6.19 -22.47 -8.86
C ALA A 83 7.47 -21.66 -8.68
N VAL A 84 7.74 -20.77 -9.63
CA VAL A 84 8.77 -19.74 -9.47
C VAL A 84 8.25 -18.71 -8.48
N ASN A 85 8.83 -18.72 -7.28
CA ASN A 85 8.52 -17.77 -6.21
C ASN A 85 9.61 -16.70 -6.10
N ILE A 86 9.22 -15.43 -6.27
CA ILE A 86 10.06 -14.26 -6.04
C ILE A 86 9.63 -13.65 -4.71
N ILE A 87 10.47 -13.82 -3.69
CA ILE A 87 10.20 -13.35 -2.33
C ILE A 87 10.73 -11.92 -2.20
N LEU A 88 9.88 -10.98 -1.78
CA LEU A 88 10.21 -9.56 -1.63
C LEU A 88 9.70 -8.98 -0.31
N ASN A 89 10.34 -7.91 0.17
CA ASN A 89 9.80 -7.04 1.21
C ASN A 89 9.14 -5.81 0.56
N PRO A 90 7.79 -5.72 0.53
CA PRO A 90 7.09 -4.62 -0.12
C PRO A 90 7.23 -3.24 0.56
N GLY A 91 7.83 -3.18 1.77
CA GLY A 91 8.03 -1.93 2.50
C GLY A 91 9.31 -1.15 2.15
N LEU A 92 10.25 -1.75 1.42
CA LEU A 92 11.59 -1.16 1.19
C LEU A 92 11.76 -0.45 -0.16
N ALA A 93 10.99 -0.83 -1.19
CA ALA A 93 11.12 -0.25 -2.52
C ALA A 93 9.87 -0.45 -3.39
N PHE A 94 9.64 0.45 -4.34
CA PHE A 94 8.59 0.32 -5.35
C PHE A 94 8.83 -0.90 -6.26
N GLY A 95 7.75 -1.55 -6.72
CA GLY A 95 7.84 -2.72 -7.61
C GLY A 95 7.50 -4.04 -6.92
N THR A 96 6.43 -4.09 -6.14
CA THR A 96 6.01 -5.27 -5.36
C THR A 96 5.21 -6.30 -6.18
N GLY A 97 4.94 -6.01 -7.45
CA GLY A 97 4.12 -6.85 -8.33
C GLY A 97 2.61 -6.54 -8.29
N GLU A 98 2.13 -5.84 -7.27
CA GLU A 98 0.70 -5.47 -7.14
C GLU A 98 0.25 -4.44 -8.16
N HIS A 99 1.15 -3.53 -8.56
CA HIS A 99 0.81 -2.48 -9.53
C HIS A 99 0.74 -3.06 -10.96
N PRO A 100 -0.29 -2.72 -11.77
CA PRO A 100 -0.49 -3.29 -13.11
C PRO A 100 0.72 -3.15 -14.04
N THR A 101 1.48 -2.06 -13.93
CA THR A 101 2.68 -1.82 -14.76
C THR A 101 3.74 -2.89 -14.53
N THR A 102 4.01 -3.25 -13.26
CA THR A 102 4.98 -4.28 -12.90
C THR A 102 4.54 -5.64 -13.40
N LYS A 103 3.24 -5.97 -13.25
CA LYS A 103 2.67 -7.23 -13.76
C LYS A 103 2.80 -7.36 -15.28
N LEU A 104 2.52 -6.29 -16.03
CA LEU A 104 2.68 -6.28 -17.49
C LEU A 104 4.15 -6.47 -17.92
N CYS A 105 5.10 -5.80 -17.24
CA CYS A 105 6.52 -5.99 -17.51
C CYS A 105 6.99 -7.43 -17.26
N LEU A 106 6.52 -8.06 -16.18
CA LEU A 106 6.85 -9.44 -15.86
C LEU A 106 6.27 -10.44 -16.86
N LEU A 107 5.01 -10.25 -17.27
CA LEU A 107 4.39 -11.06 -18.32
C LEU A 107 5.13 -10.96 -19.65
N LEU A 108 5.53 -9.74 -20.04
CA LEU A 108 6.32 -9.52 -21.23
C LEU A 108 7.71 -10.18 -21.12
N LEU A 109 8.38 -10.00 -19.98
CA LEU A 109 9.69 -10.59 -19.72
C LEU A 109 9.66 -12.12 -19.85
N GLN A 110 8.68 -12.78 -19.24
CA GLN A 110 8.48 -14.23 -19.35
C GLN A 110 8.30 -14.68 -20.81
N SER A 111 7.67 -13.87 -21.67
CA SER A 111 7.49 -14.22 -23.08
C SER A 111 8.75 -14.05 -23.93
N LEU A 112 9.72 -13.24 -23.46
CA LEU A 112 10.88 -12.84 -24.24
C LEU A 112 12.17 -13.55 -23.82
N ILE A 113 12.37 -13.77 -22.52
CA ILE A 113 13.63 -14.30 -22.00
C ILE A 113 13.75 -15.81 -22.22
N LYS A 114 14.93 -16.27 -22.65
CA LYS A 114 15.21 -17.69 -22.88
C LYS A 114 16.45 -18.18 -22.14
N GLY A 115 17.18 -17.27 -21.49
CA GLY A 115 18.40 -17.54 -20.75
C GLY A 115 19.65 -17.23 -21.58
N GLY A 116 20.63 -16.62 -20.92
CA GLY A 116 21.93 -16.26 -21.52
C GLY A 116 21.96 -14.92 -22.24
N GLU A 117 20.84 -14.20 -22.31
CA GLU A 117 20.81 -12.82 -22.81
C GLU A 117 21.44 -11.83 -21.82
N ALA A 118 21.95 -10.72 -22.34
CA ALA A 118 22.28 -9.57 -21.52
C ALA A 118 20.99 -8.80 -21.17
N PHE A 119 20.71 -8.64 -19.88
CA PHE A 119 19.51 -7.98 -19.37
C PHE A 119 19.88 -6.74 -18.53
N LEU A 120 19.17 -5.63 -18.74
CA LEU A 120 19.31 -4.40 -17.96
C LEU A 120 17.95 -3.98 -17.39
N ASP A 121 17.86 -3.97 -16.06
CA ASP A 121 16.72 -3.43 -15.32
C ASP A 121 17.00 -1.99 -14.91
N TYR A 122 16.62 -1.03 -15.76
CA TYR A 122 16.86 0.38 -15.51
C TYR A 122 15.74 0.99 -14.66
N GLY A 123 16.08 1.46 -13.46
CA GLY A 123 15.10 1.88 -12.46
C GLY A 123 14.55 0.69 -11.67
N THR A 124 15.42 -0.26 -11.32
CA THR A 124 15.08 -1.60 -10.80
C THR A 124 14.21 -1.64 -9.55
N GLY A 125 14.18 -0.58 -8.74
CA GLY A 125 13.36 -0.52 -7.52
C GLY A 125 13.63 -1.73 -6.61
N SER A 126 12.60 -2.54 -6.39
CA SER A 126 12.66 -3.81 -5.64
C SER A 126 13.57 -4.88 -6.24
N GLY A 127 14.05 -4.73 -7.47
CA GLY A 127 14.81 -5.76 -8.19
C GLY A 127 13.95 -6.80 -8.89
N ILE A 128 12.61 -6.67 -8.85
CA ILE A 128 11.68 -7.72 -9.26
C ILE A 128 11.89 -8.21 -10.70
N LEU A 129 12.18 -7.30 -11.65
CA LEU A 129 12.38 -7.68 -13.05
C LEU A 129 13.74 -8.35 -13.25
N ALA A 130 14.80 -7.83 -12.62
CA ALA A 130 16.12 -8.47 -12.61
C ALA A 130 16.10 -9.88 -11.99
N ILE A 131 15.38 -10.06 -10.87
CA ILE A 131 15.24 -11.36 -10.21
C ILE A 131 14.42 -12.31 -11.07
N ALA A 132 13.32 -11.84 -11.68
CA ALA A 132 12.55 -12.62 -12.62
C ALA A 132 13.43 -13.08 -13.80
N ALA A 133 14.21 -12.17 -14.38
CA ALA A 133 15.06 -12.49 -15.53
C ALA A 133 16.08 -13.62 -15.27
N LEU A 134 16.44 -13.88 -14.00
CA LEU A 134 17.34 -14.97 -13.60
C LEU A 134 16.60 -16.27 -13.28
N LYS A 135 15.29 -16.22 -13.02
CA LYS A 135 14.49 -17.33 -12.50
C LYS A 135 13.51 -17.92 -13.52
N VAL A 136 13.09 -17.15 -14.53
CA VAL A 136 12.13 -17.59 -15.55
C VAL A 136 12.84 -18.05 -16.83
#